data_AF-A0A0C9XJ04-F1
#
_entry.id   AF-A0A0C9XJ04-F1
#
_cell.length_a   1.000
_cell.length_b   1.000
_cell.length_c   1.000
_cell.angle_alpha   90.00
_cell.angle_beta   90.00
_cell.angle_gamma   90.00
#
_symmetry.space_group_name_H-M   'P 1'
#
loop_
_entity.id
_entity.type
_entity.pdbx_description
1 polymer ?
#
loop_
_entity_poly.entity_id
_entity_poly.type
_entity_poly.pdbx_seq_one_letter_code
_entity_poly.pdbx_strand_id
1 'polypeptide(L)'
;MNKASVLAGAHHVVSSNNMFNTANAMHIHNNYGQRTISDGVIPLMPTPSNRFTGRTEVVAKLKKHFSTNITDPAWKRTFFLLHGMGGIGKTQICL
;
A
#
# COMPACT_ATOMS: atom_id res chain seq x y z
N MET A 1 23.34 25.04 -1.69
CA MET A 1 21.95 24.57 -1.42
C MET A 1 21.41 23.97 -2.71
N ASN A 2 21.07 22.67 -2.71
CA ASN A 2 20.56 21.98 -3.92
C ASN A 2 19.05 22.26 -4.06
N LYS A 3 18.61 22.66 -5.26
CA LYS A 3 17.21 23.01 -5.55
C LYS A 3 16.46 21.73 -5.91
N ALA A 4 15.45 21.37 -5.14
CA ALA A 4 14.63 20.18 -5.42
C ALA A 4 13.84 20.37 -6.73
N SER A 5 14.01 19.44 -7.67
CA SER A 5 13.23 19.39 -8.91
C SER A 5 12.08 18.41 -8.74
N VAL A 6 10.84 18.92 -8.79
CA VAL A 6 9.64 18.16 -8.44
C VAL A 6 9.14 17.30 -9.62
N LEU A 7 9.46 17.69 -10.85
CA LEU A 7 8.94 17.10 -12.09
C LEU A 7 10.01 16.96 -13.18
N ALA A 8 11.26 16.70 -12.80
CA ALA A 8 12.34 16.49 -13.77
C ALA A 8 12.00 15.30 -14.70
N GLY A 9 11.85 15.57 -16.00
CA GLY A 9 11.60 14.53 -17.02
C GLY A 9 10.16 14.03 -17.11
N ALA A 10 9.20 14.70 -16.46
CA ALA A 10 7.79 14.29 -16.58
C ALA A 10 7.20 14.70 -17.93
N HIS A 11 6.54 13.76 -18.61
CA HIS A 11 5.77 13.99 -19.84
C HIS A 11 4.29 13.68 -19.58
N HIS A 12 3.38 14.50 -20.13
CA HIS A 12 1.92 14.34 -20.00
C HIS A 12 1.38 14.42 -18.56
N VAL A 13 1.68 15.52 -17.85
CA VAL A 13 1.16 15.79 -16.50
C VAL A 13 0.03 16.82 -16.57
N VAL A 14 -1.18 16.42 -16.17
CA VAL A 14 -2.33 17.32 -16.01
C VAL A 14 -2.69 17.36 -14.52
N SER A 15 -2.76 18.57 -13.96
CA SER A 15 -3.08 18.82 -12.56
C SER A 15 -3.91 20.11 -12.48
N SER A 16 -5.08 20.05 -11.84
CA SER A 16 -5.97 21.20 -11.68
C SER A 16 -6.34 21.38 -10.21
N ASN A 17 -6.22 22.61 -9.70
CA ASN A 17 -6.55 22.98 -8.32
C ASN A 17 -5.67 22.33 -7.23
N ASN A 18 -4.38 22.14 -7.51
CA ASN A 18 -3.44 21.47 -6.61
C ASN A 18 -2.37 22.43 -6.04
N MET A 19 -1.86 22.11 -4.85
CA MET A 19 -0.72 22.77 -4.20
C MET A 19 0.44 21.78 -4.05
N PHE A 20 1.61 22.13 -4.60
CA PHE A 20 2.82 21.29 -4.54
C PHE A 20 3.78 21.79 -3.46
N ASN A 21 3.91 21.05 -2.35
CA ASN A 21 4.86 21.35 -1.29
C ASN A 21 6.16 20.58 -1.48
N THR A 22 7.29 21.31 -1.53
CA THR A 22 8.63 20.71 -1.66
C THR A 22 9.45 21.03 -0.43
N ALA A 23 9.93 20.00 0.27
CA ALA A 23 10.75 20.14 1.46
C ALA A 23 11.90 19.12 1.42
N ASN A 24 13.06 19.51 1.93
CA ASN A 24 14.22 18.61 2.03
C ASN A 24 14.01 17.50 3.06
N ALA A 25 13.15 17.75 4.07
CA ALA A 25 12.73 16.78 5.06
C ALA A 25 11.27 17.04 5.41
N MET A 26 10.44 15.99 5.37
CA MET A 26 9.04 16.01 5.80
C MET A 26 8.89 15.10 7.01
N HIS A 27 8.62 15.67 8.18
CA HIS A 27 8.43 14.91 9.41
C HIS A 27 6.95 14.54 9.53
N ILE A 28 6.58 13.34 9.07
CA ILE A 28 5.20 12.84 9.17
C ILE A 28 5.02 12.17 10.52
N HIS A 29 4.28 12.82 11.42
CA HIS A 29 3.85 12.20 12.67
C HIS A 29 2.64 11.29 12.42
N ASN A 30 2.89 10.01 12.16
CA ASN A 30 1.84 9.01 12.10
C ASN A 30 1.37 8.68 13.52
N ASN A 31 0.26 9.31 13.93
CA ASN A 31 -0.41 8.96 15.15
C ASN A 31 -1.20 7.66 14.89
N TYR A 32 -0.62 6.51 15.23
CA TYR A 32 -1.24 5.17 15.10
C TYR A 32 -2.49 4.97 15.99
N GLY A 33 -2.94 6.01 16.71
CA GLY A 33 -4.18 6.02 17.45
C GLY A 33 -5.34 6.54 16.59
N GLN A 34 -6.21 5.62 16.18
CA GLN A 34 -7.62 5.80 15.79
C GLN A 34 -8.08 7.26 15.63
N ARG A 35 -7.90 7.86 14.45
CA ARG A 35 -8.54 9.13 14.08
C ARG A 35 -9.50 8.92 12.93
N THR A 36 -10.71 9.45 13.12
CA THR A 36 -11.75 9.61 12.12
C THR A 36 -11.16 10.27 10.86
N ILE A 37 -11.23 9.52 9.75
CA ILE A 37 -10.83 9.97 8.42
C ILE A 37 -11.75 11.14 8.06
N SER A 38 -11.19 12.32 7.78
CA SER A 38 -11.93 13.40 7.14
C SER A 38 -12.36 12.96 5.74
N ASP A 39 -13.59 13.31 5.36
CA ASP A 39 -14.40 12.79 4.24
C ASP A 39 -13.79 12.87 2.82
N GLY A 40 -12.53 13.31 2.68
CA GLY A 40 -11.86 13.50 1.39
C GLY A 40 -10.48 12.85 1.23
N VAL A 41 -9.91 12.20 2.27
CA VAL A 41 -8.60 11.56 2.17
C VAL A 41 -8.77 10.04 2.12
N ILE A 42 -8.72 9.47 0.91
CA ILE A 42 -8.63 8.02 0.75
C ILE A 42 -7.25 7.59 1.26
N PRO A 43 -7.16 6.72 2.28
CA PRO A 43 -5.86 6.23 2.73
C PRO A 43 -5.16 5.51 1.57
N LEU A 44 -3.88 5.82 1.37
CA LEU A 44 -3.03 5.22 0.32
C LEU A 44 -3.04 3.68 0.36
N MET A 45 -3.31 3.15 1.55
CA MET A 45 -3.50 1.74 1.83
C MET A 45 -4.86 1.55 2.51
N PRO A 46 -5.79 0.77 1.91
CA PRO A 46 -6.98 0.30 2.60
C PRO A 46 -6.59 -0.28 3.96
N THR A 47 -7.33 0.08 5.00
CA THR A 47 -7.17 -0.56 6.30
C THR A 47 -7.44 -2.05 6.15
N PRO A 48 -6.57 -2.93 6.68
CA PRO A 48 -6.86 -4.35 6.73
C PRO A 48 -8.21 -4.53 7.42
N SER A 49 -9.17 -5.12 6.71
CA SER A 49 -10.52 -5.25 7.20
C SER A 49 -10.70 -6.62 7.82
N ASN A 50 -10.98 -6.68 9.12
CA ASN A 50 -11.44 -7.90 9.78
C ASN A 50 -12.81 -8.36 9.26
N ARG A 51 -13.50 -7.56 8.43
CA ARG A 51 -14.77 -7.91 7.78
C ARG A 51 -14.57 -8.64 6.45
N PHE A 52 -13.34 -8.79 5.95
CA PHE A 52 -13.07 -9.65 4.81
C PHE A 52 -13.18 -11.13 5.26
N THR A 53 -14.38 -11.67 5.18
CA THR A 53 -14.69 -13.05 5.61
C THR A 53 -14.58 -14.08 4.48
N GLY A 54 -14.38 -13.63 3.24
CA GLY A 54 -14.24 -14.50 2.07
C GLY A 54 -12.82 -15.02 1.86
N ARG A 55 -12.68 -16.04 0.98
CA ARG A 55 -11.38 -16.54 0.46
C ARG A 55 -10.38 -16.99 1.52
N THR A 56 -10.88 -17.56 2.62
CA THR A 56 -10.10 -18.10 3.74
C THR A 56 -9.02 -19.10 3.31
N GLU A 57 -9.30 -19.95 2.33
CA GLU A 57 -8.33 -20.90 1.77
C GLU A 57 -7.11 -20.22 1.12
N VAL A 58 -7.35 -19.15 0.35
CA VAL A 58 -6.28 -18.38 -0.30
C VAL A 58 -5.43 -17.70 0.76
N VAL A 59 -6.06 -17.08 1.76
CA VAL A 59 -5.38 -16.42 2.88
C VAL A 59 -4.57 -17.44 3.69
N ALA A 60 -5.11 -18.62 3.98
CA ALA A 60 -4.41 -19.68 4.71
C ALA A 60 -3.18 -20.18 3.93
N LYS A 61 -3.30 -20.34 2.61
CA LYS A 61 -2.18 -20.73 1.74
C LYS A 61 -1.07 -19.67 1.73
N LEU A 62 -1.42 -18.39 1.58
CA LEU A 62 -0.46 -17.28 1.63
C LEU A 62 0.24 -17.23 2.99
N LYS A 63 -0.53 -17.30 4.10
CA LYS A 63 0.04 -17.32 5.46
C LYS A 63 1.01 -18.47 5.63
N LYS A 64 0.66 -19.69 5.22
CA LYS A 64 1.58 -20.84 5.28
C LYS A 64 2.91 -20.55 4.58
N HIS A 65 2.87 -19.96 3.38
CA HIS A 65 4.10 -19.65 2.64
C HIS A 65 4.94 -18.54 3.27
N PHE A 66 4.33 -17.46 3.77
CA PHE A 66 5.06 -16.34 4.36
C PHE A 66 5.45 -16.54 5.84
N SER A 67 4.75 -17.42 6.57
CA SER A 67 5.06 -17.74 7.98
C SER A 67 6.14 -18.81 8.13
N THR A 68 6.61 -19.43 7.05
CA THR A 68 7.64 -20.49 7.11
C THR A 68 9.03 -19.88 7.26
N ASN A 69 9.50 -19.83 8.52
CA ASN A 69 10.87 -19.65 9.05
C ASN A 69 11.83 -18.68 8.32
N ILE A 70 12.16 -17.60 9.04
CA ILE A 70 13.12 -16.52 8.77
C ILE A 70 14.59 -16.99 8.75
N THR A 71 14.85 -18.27 8.99
CA THR A 71 16.18 -18.80 9.32
C THR A 71 16.93 -19.39 8.12
N ASP A 72 16.31 -19.51 6.94
CA ASP A 72 16.98 -20.10 5.77
C ASP A 72 17.64 -19.01 4.90
N PRO A 73 18.98 -18.96 4.80
CA PRO A 73 19.70 -17.95 4.01
C PRO A 73 19.41 -18.03 2.49
N ALA A 74 18.73 -19.09 2.03
CA ALA A 74 18.31 -19.27 0.65
C ALA A 74 16.82 -18.94 0.42
N TRP A 75 16.28 -17.88 1.06
CA TRP A 75 14.94 -17.37 0.79
C TRP A 75 14.75 -16.99 -0.69
N LYS A 76 14.37 -17.98 -1.50
CA LYS A 76 13.99 -17.82 -2.89
C LYS A 76 12.74 -16.95 -2.91
N ARG A 77 12.84 -15.75 -3.48
CA ARG A 77 11.69 -14.85 -3.65
C ARG A 77 10.55 -15.61 -4.32
N THR A 78 9.45 -15.78 -3.60
CA THR A 78 8.22 -16.37 -4.11
C THR A 78 7.24 -15.25 -4.46
N PHE A 79 6.57 -15.38 -5.61
CA PHE A 79 5.57 -14.44 -6.09
C PHE A 79 4.23 -15.14 -6.18
N PHE A 80 3.15 -14.44 -5.81
CA PHE A 80 1.78 -14.93 -5.93
C PHE A 80 0.98 -14.01 -6.85
N LEU A 81 0.21 -14.60 -7.78
CA LEU A 81 -0.72 -13.87 -8.63
C LEU A 81 -2.14 -14.02 -8.07
N LEU A 82 -2.72 -12.91 -7.61
CA LEU A 82 -4.14 -12.83 -7.26
C LEU A 82 -4.93 -12.44 -8.51
N HIS A 83 -5.81 -13.33 -9.00
CA HIS A 83 -6.63 -13.09 -10.19
C HIS A 83 -8.14 -13.27 -9.89
N GLY A 84 -9.00 -12.67 -10.72
CA GLY A 84 -10.46 -12.71 -10.56
C GLY A 84 -11.14 -11.39 -10.94
N MET A 85 -12.47 -11.38 -10.96
CA MET A 85 -13.30 -10.22 -11.32
C MET A 85 -13.04 -9.00 -10.42
N GLY A 86 -13.45 -7.82 -10.88
CA GLY A 86 -13.40 -6.58 -10.08
C GLY A 86 -14.18 -6.71 -8.77
N GLY A 87 -13.75 -6.02 -7.72
CA GLY A 87 -14.46 -6.00 -6.43
C GLY A 87 -14.37 -7.26 -5.57
N ILE A 88 -13.77 -8.36 -6.04
CA ILE A 88 -13.71 -9.65 -5.30
C ILE A 88 -12.72 -9.66 -4.11
N GLY A 89 -12.08 -8.52 -3.82
CA GLY A 89 -11.18 -8.39 -2.68
C GLY A 89 -9.71 -8.74 -2.92
N LYS A 90 -9.24 -8.83 -4.18
CA LYS A 90 -7.80 -9.07 -4.49
C LYS A 90 -6.88 -8.04 -3.82
N THR A 91 -7.26 -6.77 -3.90
CA THR A 91 -6.54 -5.68 -3.24
C THR A 91 -6.57 -5.84 -1.71
N GLN A 92 -7.69 -6.27 -1.12
CA GLN A 92 -7.80 -6.49 0.33
C GLN A 92 -6.95 -7.68 0.83
N ILE A 93 -6.68 -8.68 -0.01
CA ILE A 93 -5.82 -9.83 0.34
C ILE A 93 -4.33 -9.46 0.30
N CYS A 94 -3.95 -8.50 -0.55
CA CYS A 94 -2.56 -8.09 -0.75
C CYS A 94 -2.03 -7.14 0.33
N LEU A 95 -2.93 -6.57 1.15
CA LEU A 95 -2.66 -5.54 2.16
C LEU A 95 -2.67 -6.12 3.57
#